data_AF-A0A822G740-F1
#
_entry.id   AF-A0A822G740-F1
#
_cell.length_a   1.000
_cell.length_b   1.000
_cell.length_c   1.000
_cell.angle_alpha   90.00
_cell.angle_beta   90.00
_cell.angle_gamma   90.00
#
_symmetry.space_group_name_H-M   'P 1'
#
loop_
_entity.id
_entity.type
_entity.pdbx_description
1 polymer ?
#
loop_
_entity_poly.entity_id
_entity_poly.type
_entity_poly.pdbx_seq_one_letter_code
_entity_poly.pdbx_strand_id
1 'polypeptide(L)'
;RNSKREALLPPWFRFLKLFLTALSKLPSTGHRIIYRGVKLDLREHYKKGARIVWWGFSSCTTAVEVLEEEEFFGKNGTRTLFAIECDTGKDIRQHSFYPNEEEILLLPGTEFEVISSADMGNRFSMIQLKEVVPKFPHIASVASSISSTTTGAAAATNKPVAATEPEPTPKP
;
A
#
# COMPACT_ATOMS: atom_id res chain seq x y z
N ARG A 1 -3.73 -5.38 27.36
CA ARG A 1 -4.41 -5.67 26.08
C ARG A 1 -5.91 -5.48 26.33
N ASN A 2 -6.61 -4.66 25.55
CA ASN A 2 -7.95 -4.15 25.90
C ASN A 2 -9.05 -5.12 25.41
N SER A 3 -9.74 -5.82 26.33
CA SER A 3 -10.73 -6.89 26.05
C SER A 3 -11.85 -6.48 25.09
N LYS A 4 -12.20 -5.19 25.05
CA LYS A 4 -13.18 -4.63 24.10
C LYS A 4 -12.75 -4.74 22.64
N ARG A 5 -11.45 -4.75 22.34
CA ARG A 5 -10.93 -4.84 20.96
C ARG A 5 -11.03 -6.26 20.40
N GLU A 6 -10.88 -7.27 21.26
CA GLU A 6 -10.97 -8.68 20.85
C GLU A 6 -12.40 -9.03 20.44
N ALA A 7 -13.41 -8.47 21.11
CA ALA A 7 -14.82 -8.63 20.75
C ALA A 7 -15.21 -8.01 19.40
N LEU A 8 -14.44 -7.03 18.91
CA LEU A 8 -14.68 -6.39 17.60
C LEU A 8 -14.07 -7.18 16.43
N LEU A 9 -13.12 -8.07 16.67
CA LEU A 9 -12.46 -8.80 15.58
C LEU A 9 -13.40 -9.73 14.80
N PRO A 10 -14.27 -10.55 15.43
CA PRO A 10 -15.13 -11.49 14.70
C PRO A 10 -16.02 -10.87 13.61
N PRO A 11 -16.73 -9.73 13.83
CA PRO A 11 -17.54 -9.12 12.77
C PRO A 11 -16.70 -8.50 11.66
N TRP A 12 -15.57 -7.88 11.99
CA TRP A 12 -14.77 -7.13 11.01
C TRP A 12 -13.74 -7.98 10.27
N PHE A 13 -13.41 -9.18 10.74
CA PHE A 13 -12.34 -10.00 10.16
C PHE A 13 -12.55 -10.30 8.67
N ARG A 14 -13.77 -10.65 8.27
CA ARG A 14 -14.08 -10.95 6.85
C ARG A 14 -13.92 -9.72 5.97
N PHE A 15 -14.40 -8.58 6.45
CA PHE A 15 -14.24 -7.30 5.77
C PHE A 15 -12.76 -6.93 5.63
N LEU A 16 -12.00 -6.97 6.73
CA LEU A 16 -10.57 -6.66 6.73
C LEU A 16 -9.78 -7.58 5.80
N LYS A 17 -10.08 -8.88 5.80
CA LYS A 17 -9.46 -9.85 4.88
C LYS A 17 -9.75 -9.49 3.43
N LEU A 18 -11.01 -9.21 3.08
CA LEU A 18 -11.40 -8.79 1.74
C LEU A 18 -10.69 -7.49 1.33
N PHE A 19 -10.73 -6.48 2.21
CA PHE A 19 -10.16 -5.16 1.96
C PHE A 19 -8.66 -5.22 1.75
N LEU A 20 -7.92 -5.89 2.64
CA LEU A 20 -6.49 -6.14 2.48
C LEU A 20 -6.20 -6.91 1.18
N THR A 21 -6.98 -7.95 0.87
CA THR A 21 -6.81 -8.72 -0.38
C THR A 21 -7.07 -7.88 -1.63
N ALA A 22 -7.99 -6.91 -1.58
CA ALA A 22 -8.20 -5.98 -2.68
C ALA A 22 -7.01 -5.02 -2.84
N LEU A 23 -6.52 -4.45 -1.74
CA LEU A 23 -5.36 -3.56 -1.73
C LEU A 23 -4.07 -4.25 -2.19
N SER A 24 -3.91 -5.56 -1.96
CA SER A 24 -2.75 -6.31 -2.46
C SER A 24 -2.73 -6.49 -3.97
N LYS A 25 -3.88 -6.32 -4.64
CA LYS A 25 -4.01 -6.36 -6.10
C LYS A 25 -3.74 -5.00 -6.75
N LEU A 26 -3.80 -3.92 -5.98
CA LEU A 26 -3.48 -2.59 -6.48
C LEU A 26 -1.96 -2.40 -6.54
N PRO A 27 -1.43 -1.82 -7.64
CA PRO A 27 -0.03 -1.45 -7.70
C PRO A 27 0.28 -0.41 -6.63
N SER A 28 1.51 -0.39 -6.16
CA SER A 28 1.97 0.73 -5.34
C SER A 28 2.15 1.95 -6.23
N THR A 29 1.91 3.14 -5.68
CA THR A 29 1.99 4.40 -6.43
C THR A 29 3.40 4.73 -6.95
N GLY A 30 4.43 4.08 -6.39
CA GLY A 30 5.82 4.47 -6.60
C GLY A 30 6.17 5.72 -5.79
N HIS A 31 7.43 6.13 -5.91
CA HIS A 31 8.00 7.25 -5.16
C HIS A 31 7.30 8.57 -5.47
N ARG A 32 6.66 9.17 -4.46
CA ARG A 32 6.00 10.48 -4.58
C ARG A 32 5.78 11.15 -3.22
N ILE A 33 5.44 12.44 -3.25
CA ILE A 33 4.98 13.16 -2.05
C ILE A 33 3.46 13.03 -1.92
N ILE A 34 3.00 12.68 -0.73
CA ILE A 34 1.59 12.68 -0.34
C ILE A 34 1.39 13.50 0.93
N TYR A 35 0.15 13.95 1.15
CA TYR A 35 -0.19 14.85 2.24
C TYR A 35 -1.29 14.29 3.13
N ARG A 36 -1.22 14.63 4.42
CA ARG A 36 -2.27 14.31 5.39
C ARG A 36 -2.45 15.45 6.39
N GLY A 37 -3.68 15.94 6.50
CA GLY A 37 -4.07 16.90 7.53
C GLY A 37 -4.58 16.21 8.80
N VAL A 38 -4.25 16.77 9.98
CA VAL A 38 -4.83 16.37 11.26
C VAL A 38 -5.10 17.62 12.10
N LYS A 39 -6.30 17.73 12.69
CA LYS A 39 -6.72 18.84 13.56
C LYS A 39 -6.22 18.71 15.01
N LEU A 40 -4.93 18.41 15.18
CA LEU A 40 -4.25 18.29 16.47
C LEU A 40 -2.83 18.83 16.32
N ASP A 41 -2.21 19.27 17.42
CA ASP A 41 -0.76 19.49 17.47
C ASP A 41 -0.09 18.16 17.79
N LEU A 42 0.78 17.70 16.89
CA LEU A 42 1.49 16.44 17.04
C LEU A 42 3.01 16.62 17.17
N ARG A 43 3.53 17.85 17.18
CA ARG A 43 4.97 18.12 17.15
C ARG A 43 5.76 17.40 18.24
N GLU A 44 5.20 17.29 19.44
CA GLU A 44 5.88 16.63 20.57
C GLU A 44 6.13 15.14 20.33
N HIS A 45 5.29 14.49 19.53
CA HIS A 45 5.39 13.07 19.20
C HIS A 45 6.33 12.80 18.01
N TYR A 46 6.67 13.81 17.22
CA TYR A 46 7.42 13.67 15.97
C TYR A 46 8.73 14.44 16.05
N LYS A 47 9.69 13.86 16.78
CA LYS A 47 11.04 14.42 16.92
C LYS A 47 11.90 14.03 15.72
N LYS A 48 12.67 14.97 15.19
CA LYS A 48 13.59 14.75 14.06
C LYS A 48 14.51 13.54 14.30
N GLY A 49 14.65 12.68 13.30
CA GLY A 49 15.44 11.45 13.32
C GLY A 49 14.77 10.28 14.03
N ALA A 50 13.60 10.46 14.63
CA ALA A 50 12.85 9.35 15.24
C ALA A 50 12.22 8.47 14.17
N ARG A 51 12.08 7.17 14.48
CA ARG A 51 11.28 6.23 13.70
C ARG A 51 9.91 6.07 14.35
N ILE A 52 8.87 6.11 13.53
CA ILE A 52 7.47 6.03 13.96
C ILE A 52 6.74 4.99 13.12
N VAL A 53 5.70 4.38 13.69
CA VAL A 53 4.85 3.42 12.97
C VAL A 53 3.40 3.88 13.03
N TRP A 54 2.76 3.99 11.87
CA TRP A 54 1.33 4.20 11.79
C TRP A 54 0.62 2.85 11.76
N TRP A 55 0.11 2.43 12.93
CA TRP A 55 -0.49 1.10 13.11
C TRP A 55 -1.86 0.89 12.44
N GLY A 56 -2.51 1.98 12.01
CA GLY A 56 -3.80 1.93 11.32
C GLY A 56 -3.67 2.32 9.85
N PHE A 57 -4.73 2.08 9.09
CA PHE A 57 -4.86 2.67 7.77
C PHE A 57 -4.80 4.19 7.88
N SER A 58 -4.05 4.83 7.00
CA SER A 58 -3.95 6.29 6.96
C SER A 58 -4.29 6.77 5.56
N SER A 59 -5.36 7.55 5.46
CA SER A 59 -5.76 8.20 4.22
C SER A 59 -4.91 9.46 4.00
N CYS A 60 -4.45 9.65 2.78
CA CYS A 60 -3.62 10.77 2.34
C CYS A 60 -4.11 11.22 0.96
N THR A 61 -3.69 12.40 0.53
CA THR A 61 -4.02 12.94 -0.79
C THR A 61 -2.76 13.38 -1.53
N THR A 62 -2.79 13.31 -2.86
CA THR A 62 -1.81 13.99 -3.71
C THR A 62 -2.23 15.40 -4.12
N ALA A 63 -3.49 15.78 -3.91
CA ALA A 63 -4.02 17.10 -4.21
C ALA A 63 -3.94 17.99 -2.96
N VAL A 64 -3.09 19.02 -3.02
CA VAL A 64 -2.91 19.95 -1.88
C VAL A 64 -4.17 20.79 -1.65
N GLU A 65 -4.95 21.02 -2.71
CA GLU A 65 -6.17 21.82 -2.70
C GLU A 65 -7.25 21.21 -1.80
N VAL A 66 -7.30 19.88 -1.71
CA VAL A 66 -8.23 19.14 -0.84
C VAL A 66 -8.02 19.48 0.64
N LEU A 67 -6.80 19.88 1.03
CA LEU A 67 -6.50 20.29 2.40
C LEU A 67 -7.12 21.65 2.76
N GLU A 68 -7.62 22.42 1.81
CA GLU A 68 -8.36 23.65 2.12
C GLU A 68 -9.74 23.37 2.73
N GLU A 69 -10.30 22.19 2.48
CA GLU A 69 -11.61 21.81 3.00
C GLU A 69 -11.55 21.59 4.51
N GLU A 70 -12.59 22.06 5.19
CA GLU A 70 -12.65 22.03 6.65
C GLU A 70 -12.73 20.60 7.18
N GLU A 71 -13.25 19.64 6.44
CA GLU A 71 -13.32 18.24 6.85
C GLU A 71 -11.93 17.60 7.00
N PHE A 72 -10.94 18.02 6.20
CA PHE A 72 -9.60 17.42 6.19
C PHE A 72 -8.60 18.18 7.07
N PHE A 73 -8.47 19.48 6.83
CA PHE A 73 -7.45 20.28 7.49
C PHE A 73 -7.96 21.69 7.78
N GLY A 74 -8.50 22.36 6.77
CA GLY A 74 -9.09 23.69 6.91
C GLY A 74 -8.06 24.78 7.19
N LYS A 75 -8.56 26.00 7.42
CA LYS A 75 -7.71 27.20 7.55
C LYS A 75 -7.49 27.64 8.99
N ASN A 76 -8.19 27.03 9.94
CA ASN A 76 -8.27 27.51 11.32
C ASN A 76 -8.00 26.41 12.35
N GLY A 77 -7.73 26.84 13.59
CA GLY A 77 -7.52 25.93 14.71
C GLY A 77 -6.14 25.29 14.75
N THR A 78 -5.91 24.52 15.82
CA THR A 78 -4.66 23.78 16.02
C THR A 78 -4.60 22.60 15.06
N ARG A 79 -3.56 22.54 14.23
CA ARG A 79 -3.47 21.55 13.16
C ARG A 79 -2.05 21.23 12.74
N THR A 80 -1.89 20.03 12.21
CA THR A 80 -0.61 19.48 11.74
C THR A 80 -0.78 18.97 10.31
N LEU A 81 0.08 19.45 9.40
CA LEU A 81 0.20 18.91 8.05
C LEU A 81 1.39 17.95 7.99
N PHE A 82 1.13 16.74 7.52
CA PHE A 82 2.18 15.81 7.13
C PHE A 82 2.47 15.94 5.64
N ALA A 83 3.74 16.12 5.28
CA ALA A 83 4.25 15.92 3.94
C ALA A 83 5.13 14.67 3.96
N ILE A 84 4.79 13.68 3.13
CA ILE A 84 5.31 12.32 3.27
C ILE A 84 5.93 11.90 1.94
N GLU A 85 7.24 11.64 1.93
CA GLU A 85 7.87 10.84 0.86
C GLU A 85 7.39 9.40 1.01
N CYS A 86 6.59 8.93 0.06
CA CYS A 86 5.92 7.63 0.07
C CYS A 86 6.28 6.81 -1.17
N ASP A 87 6.49 5.52 -0.96
CA ASP A 87 6.79 4.53 -2.00
C ASP A 87 5.69 3.46 -2.12
N THR A 88 5.07 3.07 -0.99
CA THR A 88 4.18 1.88 -0.95
C THR A 88 2.68 2.17 -0.93
N GLY A 89 2.28 3.44 -0.97
CA GLY A 89 0.89 3.87 -0.97
C GLY A 89 0.03 3.23 -2.07
N LYS A 90 -1.26 3.08 -1.81
CA LYS A 90 -2.25 2.52 -2.74
C LYS A 90 -3.18 3.61 -3.25
N ASP A 91 -3.16 3.84 -4.56
CA ASP A 91 -4.14 4.71 -5.21
C ASP A 91 -5.52 4.02 -5.20
N ILE A 92 -6.46 4.60 -4.46
CA ILE A 92 -7.81 4.06 -4.34
C ILE A 92 -8.86 4.99 -4.96
N ARG A 93 -8.46 6.01 -5.72
CA ARG A 93 -9.36 7.01 -6.31
C ARG A 93 -10.53 6.40 -7.08
N GLN A 94 -10.24 5.38 -7.89
CA GLN A 94 -11.25 4.68 -8.70
C GLN A 94 -12.22 3.80 -7.88
N HIS A 95 -11.94 3.60 -6.60
CA HIS A 95 -12.71 2.77 -5.68
C HIS A 95 -13.28 3.59 -4.50
N SER A 96 -12.96 4.88 -4.43
CA SER A 96 -13.44 5.79 -3.40
C SER A 96 -14.78 6.38 -3.80
N PHE A 97 -15.59 6.71 -2.78
CA PHE A 97 -16.85 7.44 -2.99
C PHE A 97 -16.59 8.89 -3.42
N TYR A 98 -15.42 9.45 -3.08
CA TYR A 98 -15.00 10.81 -3.38
C TYR A 98 -13.72 10.79 -4.25
N PRO A 99 -13.82 10.49 -5.55
CA PRO A 99 -12.64 10.31 -6.42
C PRO A 99 -11.79 11.58 -6.55
N ASN A 100 -12.38 12.76 -6.37
CA ASN A 100 -11.71 14.06 -6.49
C ASN A 100 -10.73 14.35 -5.34
N GLU A 101 -10.80 13.59 -4.24
CA GLU A 101 -9.87 13.74 -3.12
C GLU A 101 -8.46 13.24 -3.45
N GLU A 102 -8.26 12.64 -4.62
CA GLU A 102 -6.97 12.10 -5.07
C GLU A 102 -6.33 11.17 -4.01
N GLU A 103 -7.17 10.30 -3.45
CA GLU A 103 -6.86 9.52 -2.25
C GLU A 103 -5.80 8.42 -2.48
N ILE A 104 -4.75 8.50 -1.67
CA ILE A 104 -3.71 7.48 -1.50
C ILE A 104 -3.83 6.88 -0.09
N LEU A 105 -4.04 5.58 -0.02
CA LEU A 105 -4.17 4.85 1.23
C LEU A 105 -2.83 4.20 1.63
N LEU A 106 -2.37 4.52 2.83
CA LEU A 106 -1.24 3.85 3.48
C LEU A 106 -1.73 2.64 4.29
N LEU A 107 -0.97 1.55 4.21
CA LEU A 107 -1.30 0.31 4.89
C LEU A 107 -0.97 0.39 6.40
N PRO A 108 -1.66 -0.41 7.24
CA PRO A 108 -1.31 -0.53 8.65
C PRO A 108 0.12 -1.02 8.83
N GLY A 109 0.83 -0.42 9.77
CA GLY A 109 2.21 -0.78 10.08
C GLY A 109 3.25 -0.14 9.15
N THR A 110 2.87 0.86 8.33
CA THR A 110 3.85 1.67 7.59
C THR A 110 4.74 2.42 8.58
N GLU A 111 6.04 2.36 8.36
CA GLU A 111 7.06 2.96 9.20
C GLU A 111 7.67 4.18 8.51
N PHE A 112 7.94 5.23 9.28
CA PHE A 112 8.50 6.48 8.78
C PHE A 112 9.67 6.95 9.62
N GLU A 113 10.60 7.65 8.98
CA GLU A 113 11.58 8.52 9.62
C GLU A 113 11.04 9.95 9.64
N VAL A 114 11.16 10.62 10.79
CA VAL A 114 10.82 12.04 10.91
C VAL A 114 11.98 12.89 10.38
N ILE A 115 11.80 13.49 9.21
CA ILE A 115 12.83 14.31 8.56
C ILE A 115 12.91 15.69 9.21
N SER A 116 11.76 16.31 9.47
CA SER A 116 11.68 17.61 10.11
C SER A 116 10.32 17.83 10.75
N SER A 117 10.28 18.77 11.71
CA SER A 117 9.05 19.25 12.33
C SER A 117 9.24 20.73 12.63
N ALA A 118 8.30 21.56 12.22
CA ALA A 118 8.41 23.01 12.36
C ALA A 118 7.05 23.68 12.66
N ASP A 119 7.12 24.74 13.45
CA ASP A 119 5.99 25.65 13.71
C ASP A 119 5.85 26.61 12.54
N MET A 120 4.68 26.62 11.90
CA MET A 120 4.38 27.51 10.78
C MET A 120 3.62 28.77 11.23
N GLY A 121 3.45 28.96 12.56
CA GLY A 121 2.63 30.00 13.13
C GLY A 121 1.14 29.68 13.06
N ASN A 122 0.29 30.53 13.65
CA ASN A 122 -1.17 30.39 13.61
C ASN A 122 -1.72 29.02 14.08
N ARG A 123 -1.03 28.40 15.06
CA ARG A 123 -1.33 27.04 15.57
C ARG A 123 -1.29 25.96 14.47
N PHE A 124 -0.55 26.23 13.41
CA PHE A 124 -0.30 25.30 12.32
C PHE A 124 1.15 24.81 12.43
N SER A 125 1.33 23.50 12.38
CA SER A 125 2.65 22.87 12.29
C SER A 125 2.77 22.00 11.04
N MET A 126 3.98 21.87 10.52
CA MET A 126 4.29 20.98 9.42
C MET A 126 5.33 19.95 9.85
N ILE A 127 5.09 18.70 9.50
CA ILE A 127 5.97 17.56 9.76
C ILE A 127 6.30 16.88 8.45
N GLN A 128 7.58 16.70 8.18
CA GLN A 128 8.06 15.95 7.03
C GLN A 128 8.43 14.54 7.44
N LEU A 129 7.90 13.57 6.71
CA LEU A 129 8.14 12.16 6.91
C LEU A 129 8.75 11.56 5.67
N LYS A 130 9.60 10.55 5.88
CA LYS A 130 10.07 9.67 4.82
C LYS A 130 9.70 8.25 5.15
N GLU A 131 8.98 7.59 4.26
CA GLU A 131 8.66 6.18 4.39
C GLU A 131 9.95 5.36 4.45
N VAL A 132 10.03 4.47 5.43
CA VAL A 132 11.12 3.51 5.51
C VAL A 132 10.72 2.29 4.72
N VAL A 133 11.50 1.98 3.68
CA VAL A 133 11.29 0.79 2.84
C VAL A 133 11.22 -0.44 3.74
N PRO A 134 10.08 -1.16 3.73
CA PRO A 134 9.89 -2.28 4.63
C PRO A 134 10.75 -3.46 4.15
N LYS A 135 11.35 -4.19 5.10
CA LYS A 135 12.15 -5.40 4.81
C LYS A 135 11.32 -6.50 4.13
N PHE A 136 10.02 -6.51 4.39
CA PHE A 136 9.05 -7.44 3.83
C PHE A 136 7.86 -6.65 3.29
N PRO A 137 7.19 -7.09 2.21
CA PRO A 137 6.00 -6.43 1.73
C PRO A 137 4.93 -6.33 2.84
N HIS A 138 4.30 -5.17 2.99
CA HIS A 138 3.20 -4.96 3.94
C HIS A 138 2.04 -5.93 3.70
N ILE A 139 1.85 -6.36 2.45
CA ILE A 139 0.88 -7.38 2.09
C ILE A 139 1.44 -8.31 1.01
N ALA A 140 1.27 -9.61 1.20
CA ALA A 140 1.67 -10.59 0.20
C ALA A 140 0.72 -10.55 -1.00
N SER A 141 1.28 -10.60 -2.21
CA SER A 141 0.49 -10.78 -3.42
C SER A 141 -0.12 -12.17 -3.44
N VAL A 142 -1.44 -12.25 -3.58
CA VAL A 142 -2.16 -13.53 -3.71
C VAL A 142 -1.85 -14.21 -5.04
N ALA A 143 -1.41 -13.46 -6.06
CA ALA A 143 -1.06 -14.01 -7.37
C ALA A 143 0.19 -14.91 -7.30
N SER A 144 1.16 -14.59 -6.45
CA SER A 144 2.39 -15.35 -6.30
C SER A 144 2.16 -16.76 -5.73
N SER A 145 1.10 -16.97 -4.95
CA SER A 145 0.76 -18.27 -4.35
C SER A 145 0.01 -19.23 -5.27
N ILE A 146 -0.50 -18.79 -6.42
CA ILE A 146 -1.30 -19.65 -7.33
C ILE A 146 -0.42 -20.30 -8.41
N SER A 147 0.76 -19.76 -8.71
CA SER A 147 1.63 -20.28 -9.77
C SER A 147 2.43 -21.54 -9.41
N SER A 148 2.34 -22.05 -8.17
CA SER A 148 3.18 -23.17 -7.71
C SER A 148 2.52 -24.56 -7.77
N THR A 149 1.36 -24.74 -8.41
CA THR A 149 0.62 -26.03 -8.34
C THR A 149 0.33 -26.69 -9.70
N THR A 150 1.06 -26.39 -10.77
CA THR A 150 0.93 -27.17 -12.02
C THR A 150 2.29 -27.51 -12.62
N THR A 151 2.92 -28.55 -12.09
CA THR A 151 3.86 -29.38 -12.88
C THR A 151 3.99 -30.75 -12.21
N GLY A 152 3.12 -31.67 -12.60
CA GLY A 152 3.17 -33.03 -12.08
C GLY A 152 2.02 -33.91 -12.59
N ALA A 153 2.03 -34.23 -13.89
CA ALA A 153 1.58 -35.51 -14.45
C ALA A 153 1.41 -35.42 -15.97
N ALA A 154 2.43 -35.90 -16.72
CA ALA A 154 2.24 -36.50 -18.04
C ALA A 154 3.54 -37.22 -18.46
N ALA A 155 3.73 -38.44 -17.98
CA ALA A 155 4.69 -39.38 -18.58
C ALA A 155 3.88 -40.49 -19.26
N ALA A 156 3.52 -40.25 -20.53
CA ALA A 156 3.00 -41.29 -21.40
C ALA A 156 4.17 -41.97 -22.12
N THR A 157 4.29 -43.28 -21.88
CA THR A 157 5.23 -44.23 -22.47
C THR A 157 5.13 -44.30 -23.99
N ASN A 158 6.25 -44.06 -24.69
CA ASN A 158 6.43 -44.42 -26.10
C ASN A 158 7.21 -45.73 -26.21
N LYS A 159 6.66 -46.69 -26.97
CA LYS A 159 7.29 -47.95 -27.39
C LYS A 159 7.77 -47.79 -28.85
N PRO A 160 8.95 -48.31 -29.25
CA PRO A 160 9.52 -48.00 -30.57
C PRO A 160 8.96 -48.94 -31.65
N VAL A 161 8.76 -48.39 -32.86
CA VAL A 161 8.51 -49.17 -34.09
C VAL A 161 9.76 -49.07 -34.96
N ALA A 162 10.16 -50.22 -35.49
CA ALA A 162 11.41 -50.51 -36.18
C ALA A 162 11.52 -49.90 -37.58
N ALA A 163 12.78 -49.81 -38.02
CA ALA A 163 13.27 -49.21 -39.25
C ALA A 163 12.87 -49.97 -40.53
N THR A 164 12.76 -49.23 -41.63
CA THR A 164 12.91 -49.74 -42.99
C THR A 164 13.72 -48.72 -43.81
N GLU A 165 14.78 -49.21 -44.46
CA GLU A 165 15.75 -48.48 -45.29
C GLU A 165 15.13 -47.91 -46.59
N PRO A 166 15.78 -46.91 -47.24
CA PRO A 166 15.36 -46.37 -48.52
C PRO A 166 16.15 -46.99 -49.70
N GLU A 167 15.49 -47.19 -50.84
CA GLU A 167 16.12 -47.44 -52.15
C GLU A 167 15.38 -46.68 -53.26
N PRO A 168 15.96 -46.48 -54.45
CA PRO A 168 16.39 -45.16 -54.89
C PRO A 168 15.60 -44.64 -56.10
N THR A 169 15.81 -43.35 -56.39
CA THR A 169 15.28 -42.67 -57.58
C THR A 169 15.87 -43.23 -58.88
N PRO A 170 15.14 -43.06 -60.00
CA PRO A 170 15.78 -42.39 -61.12
C PRO A 170 14.90 -41.34 -61.81
N LYS A 171 15.59 -40.28 -62.26
CA LYS A 171 15.22 -39.23 -63.23
C LYS A 171 15.06 -39.79 -64.66
N PRO A 172 14.64 -39.02 -65.68
CA PRO A 172 14.39 -37.56 -65.72
C PRO A 172 12.92 -37.14 -65.81
#